data_AF-A0A6B2GB90-F1
#
_entry.id   AF-A0A6B2GB90-F1
#
_cell.length_a   1.000
_cell.length_b   1.000
_cell.length_c   1.000
_cell.angle_alpha   90.00
_cell.angle_beta   90.00
_cell.angle_gamma   90.00
#
_symmetry.space_group_name_H-M   'P 1'
#
loop_
_entity.id
_entity.type
_entity.pdbx_description
1 polymer ?
#
loop_
_entity_poly.entity_id
_entity_poly.type
_entity_poly.pdbx_seq_one_letter_code
_entity_poly.pdbx_strand_id
1 'polypeptide(L)'
;MKTIKGPAVFLAQFMDEKAPFNSLDGICKWARDLGYIGIQIPTWEHRLIDLDKAATSQTYCDELKGKIGAYGLEITELSTHLQGQLVAVNPAYDTMFDNFAPNNLKNNPKARTQWAITQLKNAALASKNLGLKVHVTFSGALLWHTMHPWPQRPAGLVEMGFKELANRWLPILNVFDE
;
A
#
# COMPACT_ATOMS: atom_id res chain seq x y z
N MET A 1 -3.00 -3.10 31.25
CA MET A 1 -3.89 -2.88 30.09
C MET A 1 -3.53 -3.88 29.00
N LYS A 2 -4.49 -4.63 28.43
CA LYS A 2 -4.22 -5.44 27.23
C LYS A 2 -4.24 -4.52 26.01
N THR A 3 -3.11 -4.38 25.32
CA THR A 3 -2.95 -3.55 24.11
C THR A 3 -3.16 -4.34 22.82
N ILE A 4 -3.03 -5.66 22.88
CA ILE A 4 -3.28 -6.59 21.77
C ILE A 4 -4.78 -6.77 21.59
N LYS A 5 -5.29 -6.44 20.40
CA LYS A 5 -6.72 -6.51 20.06
C LYS A 5 -7.18 -7.90 19.58
N GLY A 6 -6.27 -8.66 18.97
CA GLY A 6 -6.52 -10.02 18.46
C GLY A 6 -5.79 -10.27 17.14
N PRO A 7 -6.01 -11.44 16.50
CA PRO A 7 -5.31 -11.81 15.27
C PRO A 7 -5.87 -11.08 14.05
N ALA A 8 -4.95 -10.60 13.20
CA ALA A 8 -5.25 -10.02 11.90
C ALA A 8 -4.45 -10.72 10.79
N VAL A 9 -4.96 -10.64 9.55
CA VAL A 9 -4.33 -11.26 8.37
C VAL A 9 -4.20 -10.26 7.22
N PHE A 10 -3.06 -10.33 6.50
CA PHE A 10 -2.85 -9.53 5.30
C PHE A 10 -3.39 -10.26 4.07
N LEU A 11 -4.46 -9.73 3.48
CA LEU A 11 -5.21 -10.42 2.43
C LEU A 11 -4.41 -10.64 1.14
N ALA A 12 -3.41 -9.80 0.84
CA ALA A 12 -2.61 -9.92 -0.38
C ALA A 12 -1.90 -11.28 -0.52
N GLN A 13 -1.59 -11.94 0.61
CA GLN A 13 -0.91 -13.24 0.62
C GLN A 13 -1.81 -14.39 0.15
N PHE A 14 -3.13 -14.17 0.11
CA PHE A 14 -4.12 -15.22 -0.12
C PHE A 14 -4.97 -14.98 -1.37
N MET A 15 -4.95 -13.77 -1.96
CA MET A 15 -5.71 -13.47 -3.16
C MET A 15 -5.34 -14.43 -4.31
N ASP A 16 -6.36 -14.97 -4.96
CA ASP A 16 -6.24 -15.90 -6.09
C ASP A 16 -7.48 -15.73 -7.00
N GLU A 17 -7.44 -16.31 -8.18
CA GLU A 17 -8.57 -16.36 -9.13
C GLU A 17 -9.65 -17.36 -8.72
N LYS A 18 -9.35 -18.27 -7.78
CA LYS A 18 -10.26 -19.32 -7.32
C LYS A 18 -10.96 -18.95 -6.02
N ALA A 19 -12.22 -19.36 -5.89
CA ALA A 19 -12.96 -19.26 -4.64
C ALA A 19 -12.27 -20.06 -3.50
N PRO A 20 -12.30 -19.57 -2.25
CA PRO A 20 -12.99 -18.35 -1.79
C PRO A 20 -12.17 -17.05 -1.95
N PHE A 21 -10.97 -17.11 -2.51
CA PHE A 21 -9.99 -16.01 -2.51
C PHE A 21 -10.14 -14.96 -3.62
N ASN A 22 -11.12 -15.15 -4.50
CA ASN A 22 -11.36 -14.29 -5.65
C ASN A 22 -12.43 -13.20 -5.41
N SER A 23 -12.89 -13.03 -4.18
CA SER A 23 -13.90 -12.03 -3.81
C SER A 23 -13.75 -11.58 -2.36
N LEU A 24 -14.21 -10.37 -2.06
CA LEU A 24 -14.23 -9.84 -0.69
C LEU A 24 -15.06 -10.71 0.26
N ASP A 25 -16.25 -11.17 -0.18
CA ASP A 25 -17.14 -12.00 0.64
C ASP A 25 -16.52 -13.36 0.98
N GLY A 26 -15.96 -14.03 -0.02
CA GLY A 26 -15.32 -15.33 0.16
C GLY A 26 -14.12 -15.25 1.11
N ILE A 27 -13.24 -14.27 0.91
CA ILE A 27 -12.05 -14.12 1.74
C ILE A 27 -12.36 -13.64 3.17
N CYS A 28 -13.40 -12.81 3.36
CA CYS A 28 -13.87 -12.42 4.69
C CYS A 28 -14.44 -13.61 5.45
N LYS A 29 -15.29 -14.43 4.80
CA LYS A 29 -15.81 -15.66 5.40
C LYS A 29 -14.67 -16.59 5.80
N TRP A 30 -13.73 -16.85 4.90
CA TRP A 30 -12.55 -17.67 5.17
C TRP A 30 -11.72 -17.16 6.36
N ALA A 31 -11.42 -15.85 6.39
CA ALA A 31 -10.64 -15.27 7.48
C ALA A 31 -11.36 -15.41 8.82
N ARG A 32 -12.68 -15.18 8.84
CA ARG A 32 -13.49 -15.34 10.05
C ARG A 32 -13.54 -16.79 10.53
N ASP A 33 -13.72 -17.75 9.62
CA ASP A 33 -13.78 -19.18 9.94
C ASP A 33 -12.45 -19.68 10.57
N LEU A 34 -11.32 -19.04 10.25
CA LEU A 34 -10.02 -19.28 10.89
C LEU A 34 -9.81 -18.56 12.22
N GLY A 35 -10.75 -17.73 12.66
CA GLY A 35 -10.70 -17.00 13.93
C GLY A 35 -10.02 -15.63 13.86
N TYR A 36 -9.71 -15.11 12.67
CA TYR A 36 -9.28 -13.72 12.52
C TYR A 36 -10.42 -12.77 12.90
N ILE A 37 -10.03 -11.61 13.45
CA ILE A 37 -10.95 -10.50 13.76
C ILE A 37 -10.56 -9.21 13.05
N GLY A 38 -9.41 -9.22 12.35
CA GLY A 38 -8.90 -8.08 11.61
C GLY A 38 -8.36 -8.49 10.25
N ILE A 39 -8.48 -7.61 9.27
CA ILE A 39 -7.92 -7.77 7.93
C ILE A 39 -7.17 -6.52 7.49
N GLN A 40 -6.02 -6.72 6.86
CA GLN A 40 -5.28 -5.67 6.17
C GLN A 40 -5.53 -5.79 4.67
N ILE A 41 -5.91 -4.68 4.03
CA ILE A 41 -6.36 -4.66 2.63
C ILE A 41 -5.26 -4.06 1.71
N PRO A 42 -4.74 -4.81 0.72
CA PRO A 42 -3.90 -4.23 -0.33
C PRO A 42 -4.72 -3.34 -1.27
N THR A 43 -4.28 -2.09 -1.47
CA THR A 43 -5.07 -1.11 -2.24
C THR A 43 -4.98 -1.26 -3.75
N TRP A 44 -4.09 -2.12 -4.26
CA TRP A 44 -3.98 -2.44 -5.69
C TRP A 44 -5.01 -3.48 -6.14
N GLU A 45 -5.61 -4.22 -5.21
CA GLU A 45 -6.55 -5.30 -5.50
C GLU A 45 -7.98 -4.75 -5.59
N HIS A 46 -8.39 -4.42 -6.82
CA HIS A 46 -9.70 -3.83 -7.12
C HIS A 46 -10.89 -4.70 -6.71
N ARG A 47 -10.70 -6.02 -6.52
CA ARG A 47 -11.75 -6.92 -5.99
C ARG A 47 -12.05 -6.69 -4.51
N LEU A 48 -11.12 -6.07 -3.77
CA LEU A 48 -11.26 -5.78 -2.34
C LEU A 48 -11.62 -4.31 -2.08
N ILE A 49 -11.04 -3.37 -2.84
CA ILE A 49 -11.23 -1.93 -2.63
C ILE A 49 -11.06 -1.14 -3.94
N ASP A 50 -11.92 -0.14 -4.13
CA ASP A 50 -11.78 0.90 -5.13
C ASP A 50 -11.13 2.12 -4.45
N LEU A 51 -9.82 2.28 -4.61
CA LEU A 51 -9.04 3.26 -3.86
C LEU A 51 -9.45 4.71 -4.16
N ASP A 52 -9.77 5.00 -5.43
CA ASP A 52 -10.13 6.35 -5.85
C ASP A 52 -11.50 6.75 -5.29
N LYS A 53 -12.46 5.82 -5.25
CA LYS A 53 -13.73 6.05 -4.53
C LYS A 53 -13.53 6.14 -3.03
N ALA A 54 -12.70 5.27 -2.45
CA ALA A 54 -12.41 5.32 -1.02
C ALA A 54 -11.81 6.67 -0.59
N ALA A 55 -10.98 7.27 -1.45
CA ALA A 55 -10.38 8.58 -1.19
C ALA A 55 -11.40 9.74 -1.22
N THR A 56 -12.51 9.59 -1.96
CA THR A 56 -13.43 10.69 -2.27
C THR A 56 -14.84 10.51 -1.69
N SER A 57 -15.17 9.35 -1.13
CA SER A 57 -16.51 9.02 -0.64
C SER A 57 -16.47 8.38 0.75
N GLN A 58 -17.00 9.11 1.74
CA GLN A 58 -17.27 8.57 3.08
C GLN A 58 -18.28 7.43 3.02
N THR A 59 -19.34 7.57 2.22
CA THR A 59 -20.37 6.53 2.06
C THR A 59 -19.79 5.20 1.58
N TYR A 60 -18.91 5.22 0.57
CA TYR A 60 -18.24 4.01 0.10
C TYR A 60 -17.43 3.34 1.22
N CYS A 61 -16.72 4.13 2.02
CA CYS A 61 -15.92 3.64 3.14
C CYS A 61 -16.81 3.03 4.25
N ASP A 62 -17.94 3.65 4.55
CA ASP A 62 -18.91 3.15 5.52
C ASP A 62 -19.56 1.85 5.06
N GLU A 63 -19.93 1.76 3.78
CA GLU A 63 -20.47 0.53 3.16
C GLU A 63 -19.44 -0.61 3.18
N LEU A 64 -18.19 -0.32 2.81
CA LEU A 64 -17.10 -1.29 2.85
C LEU A 64 -16.87 -1.81 4.27
N LYS A 65 -16.79 -0.91 5.26
CA LYS A 65 -16.67 -1.27 6.69
C LYS A 65 -17.87 -2.07 7.18
N GLY A 66 -19.09 -1.67 6.81
CA GLY A 66 -20.31 -2.39 7.18
C GLY A 66 -20.34 -3.81 6.60
N LYS A 67 -19.95 -3.96 5.33
CA LYS A 67 -19.87 -5.26 4.65
C LYS A 67 -18.86 -6.19 5.33
N ILE A 68 -17.65 -5.70 5.61
CA ILE A 68 -16.61 -6.48 6.31
C ILE A 68 -17.03 -6.79 7.75
N GLY A 69 -17.62 -5.81 8.44
CA GLY A 69 -18.13 -5.93 9.80
C GLY A 69 -19.25 -6.97 9.95
N ALA A 70 -20.06 -7.21 8.91
CA ALA A 70 -21.07 -8.27 8.90
C ALA A 70 -20.47 -9.68 9.07
N TYR A 71 -19.19 -9.88 8.77
CA TYR A 71 -18.44 -11.11 9.06
C TYR A 71 -17.77 -11.12 10.44
N GLY A 72 -17.90 -10.05 11.23
CA GLY A 72 -17.19 -9.90 12.51
C GLY A 72 -15.70 -9.57 12.35
N LEU A 73 -15.34 -8.91 11.26
CA LEU A 73 -13.98 -8.46 10.96
C LEU A 73 -13.89 -6.93 11.02
N GLU A 74 -12.71 -6.41 11.38
CA GLU A 74 -12.35 -5.00 11.26
C GLU A 74 -11.28 -4.80 10.19
N ILE A 75 -11.30 -3.65 9.52
CA ILE A 75 -10.16 -3.22 8.69
C ILE A 75 -9.11 -2.66 9.64
N THR A 76 -7.93 -3.27 9.68
CA THR A 76 -6.84 -2.83 10.57
C THR A 76 -6.01 -1.73 9.92
N GLU A 77 -5.59 -1.96 8.67
CA GLU A 77 -4.82 -1.01 7.87
C GLU A 77 -5.13 -1.19 6.36
N LEU A 78 -4.88 -0.13 5.61
CA LEU A 78 -4.65 -0.24 4.18
C LEU A 78 -3.15 -0.45 3.92
N SER A 79 -2.83 -1.18 2.84
CA SER A 79 -1.47 -1.46 2.41
C SER A 79 -1.21 -0.97 0.99
N THR A 80 -0.15 -0.19 0.82
CA THR A 80 0.33 0.32 -0.47
C THR A 80 1.75 -0.16 -0.80
N HIS A 81 2.14 -1.39 -0.42
CA HIS A 81 3.52 -1.87 -0.64
C HIS A 81 3.99 -1.74 -2.09
N LEU A 82 3.17 -2.13 -3.07
CA LEU A 82 3.53 -2.03 -4.49
C LEU A 82 3.62 -0.58 -4.95
N GLN A 83 2.62 0.25 -4.62
CA GLN A 83 2.61 1.65 -5.03
C GLN A 83 3.72 2.45 -4.34
N GLY A 84 3.95 2.25 -3.05
CA GLY A 84 4.99 2.91 -2.27
C GLY A 84 6.40 2.57 -2.78
N GLN A 85 6.63 1.30 -3.15
CA GLN A 85 7.88 0.89 -3.78
C GLN A 85 8.21 1.70 -5.05
N LEU A 86 7.18 2.13 -5.78
CA LEU A 86 7.30 2.87 -7.03
C LEU A 86 7.51 4.39 -6.85
N VAL A 87 7.43 4.91 -5.62
CA VAL A 87 7.77 6.31 -5.30
C VAL A 87 9.26 6.57 -5.56
N ALA A 88 10.12 5.61 -5.22
CA ALA A 88 11.57 5.75 -5.33
C ALA A 88 12.21 4.48 -5.91
N VAL A 89 12.35 4.45 -7.24
CA VAL A 89 13.00 3.36 -7.98
C VAL A 89 14.30 3.85 -8.60
N ASN A 90 15.41 3.19 -8.28
CA ASN A 90 16.67 3.40 -8.99
C ASN A 90 16.57 2.84 -10.43
N PRO A 91 17.13 3.52 -11.46
CA PRO A 91 17.12 3.03 -12.84
C PRO A 91 17.64 1.60 -13.03
N ALA A 92 18.57 1.13 -12.17
CA ALA A 92 19.08 -0.24 -12.21
C ALA A 92 17.98 -1.32 -12.00
N TYR A 93 16.84 -0.95 -11.41
CA TYR A 93 15.72 -1.84 -11.14
C TYR A 93 14.48 -1.51 -11.97
N ASP A 94 14.60 -0.62 -12.96
CA ASP A 94 13.46 -0.04 -13.66
C ASP A 94 12.57 -1.11 -14.30
N THR A 95 13.17 -2.01 -15.10
CA THR A 95 12.48 -3.14 -15.74
C THR A 95 11.84 -4.09 -14.74
N MET A 96 12.46 -4.30 -13.57
CA MET A 96 11.95 -5.23 -12.56
C MET A 96 10.67 -4.70 -11.91
N PHE A 97 10.62 -3.39 -11.66
CA PHE A 97 9.50 -2.73 -11.00
C PHE A 97 8.38 -2.28 -11.95
N ASP A 98 8.61 -2.36 -13.26
CA ASP A 98 7.64 -1.92 -14.26
C ASP A 98 6.32 -2.72 -14.24
N ASN A 99 6.38 -3.98 -13.79
CA ASN A 99 5.22 -4.86 -13.68
C ASN A 99 4.27 -4.50 -12.53
N PHE A 100 4.68 -3.62 -11.61
CA PHE A 100 3.83 -3.20 -10.49
C PHE A 100 2.95 -1.99 -10.80
N ALA A 101 3.10 -1.41 -12.00
CA ALA A 101 2.31 -0.29 -12.46
C ALA A 101 1.30 -0.73 -13.54
N PRO A 102 0.22 0.05 -13.75
CA PRO A 102 -0.69 -0.13 -14.88
C PRO A 102 0.04 -0.25 -16.22
N ASN A 103 -0.47 -1.09 -17.12
CA ASN A 103 0.16 -1.38 -18.41
C ASN A 103 0.46 -0.13 -19.26
N ASN A 104 -0.37 0.92 -19.16
CA ASN A 104 -0.19 2.17 -19.88
C ASN A 104 0.95 3.06 -19.33
N LEU A 105 1.53 2.72 -18.18
CA LEU A 105 2.66 3.44 -17.56
C LEU A 105 4.00 2.70 -17.71
N LYS A 106 3.99 1.52 -18.33
CA LYS A 106 5.19 0.72 -18.55
C LYS A 106 6.21 1.45 -19.43
N ASN A 107 7.49 1.23 -19.16
CA ASN A 107 8.63 1.91 -19.78
C ASN A 107 8.61 3.45 -19.61
N ASN A 108 7.86 3.96 -18.63
CA ASN A 108 7.80 5.40 -18.33
C ASN A 108 8.00 5.65 -16.83
N PRO A 109 9.25 5.70 -16.35
CA PRO A 109 9.56 5.79 -14.92
C PRO A 109 9.01 7.06 -14.27
N LYS A 110 8.99 8.17 -15.00
CA LYS A 110 8.44 9.44 -14.50
C LYS A 110 6.94 9.34 -14.28
N ALA A 111 6.19 8.84 -15.26
CA ALA A 111 4.74 8.68 -15.15
C ALA A 111 4.38 7.63 -14.08
N ARG A 112 5.14 6.53 -13.99
CA ARG A 112 5.00 5.53 -12.95
C ARG A 112 5.16 6.11 -11.54
N THR A 113 6.22 6.89 -11.31
CA THR A 113 6.44 7.54 -10.00
C THR A 113 5.35 8.57 -9.70
N GLN A 114 4.89 9.34 -10.68
CA GLN A 114 3.79 10.28 -10.46
C GLN A 114 2.49 9.55 -10.09
N TRP A 115 2.18 8.45 -10.76
CA TRP A 115 1.04 7.60 -10.43
C TRP A 115 1.16 7.03 -9.01
N ALA A 116 2.33 6.50 -8.64
CA ALA A 116 2.60 5.99 -7.30
C ALA A 116 2.34 7.03 -6.20
N ILE A 117 2.82 8.27 -6.40
CA ILE A 117 2.59 9.39 -5.48
C ILE A 117 1.09 9.68 -5.35
N THR A 118 0.35 9.71 -6.47
CA THR A 118 -1.10 9.93 -6.45
C THR A 118 -1.83 8.82 -5.70
N GLN A 119 -1.47 7.56 -5.93
CA GLN A 119 -2.08 6.41 -5.23
C GLN A 119 -1.85 6.49 -3.72
N LEU A 120 -0.66 6.88 -3.28
CA LEU A 120 -0.35 7.06 -1.86
C LEU A 120 -1.17 8.19 -1.22
N LYS A 121 -1.38 9.31 -1.93
CA LYS A 121 -2.25 10.38 -1.46
C LYS A 121 -3.72 9.94 -1.38
N ASN A 122 -4.21 9.20 -2.37
CA ASN A 122 -5.55 8.61 -2.33
C ASN A 122 -5.68 7.64 -1.15
N ALA A 123 -4.64 6.86 -0.86
CA ALA A 123 -4.61 5.95 0.27
C ALA A 123 -4.60 6.66 1.63
N ALA A 124 -3.99 7.85 1.74
CA ALA A 124 -4.08 8.70 2.92
C ALA A 124 -5.52 9.15 3.17
N LEU A 125 -6.17 9.71 2.15
CA LEU A 125 -7.57 10.14 2.22
C LEU A 125 -8.54 8.99 2.49
N ALA A 126 -8.33 7.83 1.85
CA ALA A 126 -9.10 6.62 2.11
C ALA A 126 -8.92 6.13 3.55
N SER A 127 -7.68 6.17 4.08
CA SER A 127 -7.40 5.80 5.47
C SER A 127 -8.15 6.72 6.44
N LYS A 128 -8.18 8.03 6.16
CA LYS A 128 -8.96 9.02 6.92
C LYS A 128 -10.46 8.72 6.88
N ASN A 129 -11.03 8.50 5.71
CA ASN A 129 -12.46 8.17 5.56
C ASN A 129 -12.83 6.85 6.25
N LEU A 130 -11.93 5.87 6.28
CA LEU A 130 -12.11 4.61 7.01
C LEU A 130 -11.88 4.76 8.54
N GLY A 131 -11.31 5.87 8.99
CA GLY A 131 -10.95 6.12 10.39
C GLY A 131 -9.71 5.35 10.86
N LEU A 132 -8.83 4.96 9.93
CA LEU A 132 -7.60 4.23 10.21
C LEU A 132 -6.50 5.19 10.65
N LYS A 133 -5.71 4.77 11.65
CA LYS A 133 -4.58 5.56 12.20
C LYS A 133 -3.21 5.05 11.77
N VAL A 134 -3.18 3.94 11.04
CA VAL A 134 -1.95 3.26 10.61
C VAL A 134 -2.13 2.88 9.15
N HIS A 135 -1.08 3.12 8.37
CA HIS A 135 -0.99 2.75 6.96
C HIS A 135 0.35 2.09 6.72
N VAL A 136 0.36 0.93 6.04
CA VAL A 136 1.60 0.21 5.77
C VAL A 136 2.01 0.39 4.31
N THR A 137 3.30 0.62 4.07
CA THR A 137 3.82 0.85 2.73
C THR A 137 5.30 0.52 2.64
N PHE A 138 5.83 0.43 1.43
CA PHE A 138 7.28 0.46 1.20
C PHE A 138 7.69 1.85 0.76
N SER A 139 8.88 2.29 1.15
CA SER A 139 9.39 3.62 0.79
C SER A 139 9.92 3.70 -0.64
N GLY A 140 10.17 2.54 -1.27
CA GLY A 140 11.15 2.44 -2.35
C GLY A 140 12.57 2.67 -1.82
N ALA A 141 13.56 2.55 -2.70
CA ALA A 141 14.96 2.76 -2.36
C ALA A 141 15.78 3.19 -3.57
N LEU A 142 16.52 4.28 -3.42
CA LEU A 142 17.45 4.77 -4.45
C LEU A 142 18.85 4.16 -4.30
N LEU A 143 19.20 3.71 -3.10
CA LEU A 143 20.56 3.31 -2.71
C LEU A 143 20.74 1.79 -2.56
N TRP A 144 19.70 0.98 -2.76
CA TRP A 144 19.77 -0.47 -2.53
C TRP A 144 20.90 -1.15 -3.31
N HIS A 145 21.10 -0.75 -4.57
CA HIS A 145 22.20 -1.22 -5.42
C HIS A 145 23.60 -0.88 -4.91
N THR A 146 23.72 0.01 -3.91
CA THR A 146 24.99 0.41 -3.27
C THR A 146 25.10 -0.06 -1.82
N MET A 147 24.22 -0.97 -1.38
CA MET A 147 24.26 -1.53 -0.04
C MET A 147 25.59 -2.23 0.24
N HIS A 148 26.09 -2.99 -0.75
CA HIS A 148 27.44 -3.54 -0.68
C HIS A 148 28.46 -2.44 -0.95
N PRO A 149 29.39 -2.14 -0.02
CA PRO A 149 30.26 -0.97 -0.11
C PRO A 149 31.49 -1.21 -1.02
N TRP A 150 31.33 -1.99 -2.09
CA TRP A 150 32.37 -2.26 -3.08
C TRP A 150 31.81 -2.14 -4.51
N PRO A 151 32.39 -1.30 -5.38
CA PRO A 151 33.47 -0.35 -5.08
C PRO A 151 33.06 0.69 -4.03
N GLN A 152 34.02 1.39 -3.43
CA GLN A 152 33.74 2.35 -2.36
C GLN A 152 32.71 3.40 -2.83
N ARG A 153 31.71 3.64 -1.97
CA ARG A 153 30.70 4.67 -2.22
C ARG A 153 31.37 6.05 -2.23
N PRO A 154 31.06 6.93 -3.21
CA PRO A 154 31.47 8.32 -3.16
C PRO A 154 30.96 9.00 -1.89
N ALA A 155 31.74 9.94 -1.35
CA ALA A 155 31.29 10.79 -0.25
C ALA A 155 30.02 11.55 -0.65
N GLY A 156 29.03 11.62 0.26
CA GLY A 156 27.76 12.32 0.00
C GLY A 156 26.68 11.49 -0.69
N LEU A 157 26.98 10.27 -1.19
CA LEU A 157 26.00 9.45 -1.91
C LEU A 157 24.80 9.07 -1.01
N VAL A 158 25.07 8.72 0.25
CA VAL A 158 24.03 8.29 1.19
C VAL A 158 23.11 9.46 1.53
N GLU A 159 23.70 10.61 1.87
CA GLU A 159 23.00 11.84 2.19
C GLU A 159 22.13 12.31 1.01
N MET A 160 22.66 12.23 -0.21
CA MET A 160 21.91 12.56 -1.42
C MET A 160 20.71 11.64 -1.62
N GLY A 161 20.88 10.33 -1.46
CA GLY A 161 19.80 9.36 -1.63
C GLY A 161 18.68 9.53 -0.60
N PHE A 162 19.01 9.78 0.67
CA PHE A 162 18.01 10.06 1.71
C PHE A 162 17.36 11.44 1.54
N LYS A 163 18.11 12.47 1.12
CA LYS A 163 17.54 13.79 0.81
C LYS A 163 16.51 13.71 -0.31
N GLU A 164 16.83 12.99 -1.39
CA GLU A 164 15.89 12.79 -2.49
C GLU A 164 14.67 11.95 -2.06
N LEU A 165 14.88 10.90 -1.26
CA LEU A 165 13.77 10.12 -0.71
C LEU A 165 12.83 11.00 0.14
N ALA A 166 13.38 11.85 1.00
CA ALA A 166 12.61 12.79 1.81
C ALA A 166 11.84 13.80 0.95
N ASN A 167 12.46 14.35 -0.10
CA ASN A 167 11.79 15.27 -1.03
C ASN A 167 10.56 14.64 -1.69
N ARG A 168 10.62 13.34 -2.02
CA ARG A 168 9.48 12.61 -2.60
C ARG A 168 8.40 12.29 -1.60
N TRP A 169 8.78 11.91 -0.39
CA TRP A 169 7.84 11.43 0.64
C TRP A 169 7.20 12.55 1.46
N LEU A 170 7.88 13.68 1.70
CA LEU A 170 7.32 14.76 2.52
C LEU A 170 5.94 15.24 2.01
N PRO A 171 5.72 15.49 0.71
CA PRO A 171 4.40 15.87 0.21
C PRO A 171 3.33 14.76 0.31
N ILE A 172 3.74 13.49 0.47
CA ILE A 172 2.83 12.36 0.71
C ILE A 172 2.46 12.34 2.19
N LEU A 173 3.47 12.39 3.08
CA LEU A 173 3.29 12.36 4.53
C LEU A 173 2.44 13.53 5.02
N ASN A 174 2.60 14.72 4.43
CA ASN A 174 1.74 15.87 4.74
C ASN A 174 0.25 15.57 4.50
N VAL A 175 -0.11 14.75 3.51
CA VAL A 175 -1.52 14.36 3.26
C VAL A 175 -2.00 13.32 4.29
N PHE A 176 -1.09 12.52 4.85
CA PHE A 176 -1.42 11.63 5.97
C PHE A 176 -1.63 12.40 7.30
N ASP A 177 -1.04 13.59 7.44
CA ASP A 177 -1.21 14.46 8.61
C ASP A 177 -2.50 15.30 8.59
N GLU A 178 -3.17 15.42 7.43
CA GLU A 178 -4.41 16.20 7.22
C GLU A 178 -5.68 15.48 7.70
#